data_AF-A0A9D9ECU8-F1
#
_entry.id   AF-A0A9D9ECU8-F1
#
_cell.length_a   1.000
_cell.length_b   1.000
_cell.length_c   1.000
_cell.angle_alpha   90.00
_cell.angle_beta   90.00
_cell.angle_gamma   90.00
#
_symmetry.space_group_name_H-M   'P 1'
#
loop_
_entity.id
_entity.type
_entity.pdbx_description
1 polymer ?
#
loop_
_entity_poly.entity_id
_entity_poly.type
_entity_poly.pdbx_seq_one_letter_code
_entity_poly.pdbx_strand_id
1 'polypeptide(L)'
;MPAFTEEEKRILLQTPIELILSHFGKATEHRRGNMFYSPFRDECTPSFHVNPNNNTWYDFGTGEGGGIIDIVTRLAGCSRSQAYDFLASMRKDFVALSKYSHPKEKGKASRIDIISSRSGFRNRSLISYAEERGISLETLESFCTEVIYSIDGIRGRQFYAIGFRNDSGGYVLRSRFTKKCTSNDLSTLKCIPENDRSSVAVFEGFFDFLSLPLINRVMYSRPQFAHVLWK
;
A
#
# COMPACT_ATOMS: atom_id res chain seq x y z
N MET A 1 -33.38 -17.10 -7.42
CA MET A 1 -33.13 -15.77 -8.02
C MET A 1 -31.65 -15.64 -8.33
N PRO A 2 -31.21 -14.97 -9.41
CA PRO A 2 -29.79 -14.71 -9.59
C PRO A 2 -29.30 -13.84 -8.42
N ALA A 3 -28.18 -14.23 -7.79
CA ALA A 3 -27.65 -13.58 -6.60
C ALA A 3 -27.21 -12.11 -6.84
N PHE A 4 -27.02 -11.72 -8.10
CA PHE A 4 -26.71 -10.36 -8.53
C PHE A 4 -27.48 -10.00 -9.80
N THR A 5 -27.97 -8.77 -9.86
CA THR A 5 -28.55 -8.13 -11.05
C THR A 5 -27.48 -7.87 -12.11
N GLU A 6 -27.88 -7.68 -13.37
CA GLU A 6 -26.93 -7.38 -14.46
C GLU A 6 -26.18 -6.05 -14.25
N GLU A 7 -26.81 -5.08 -13.60
CA GLU A 7 -26.15 -3.82 -13.25
C GLU A 7 -25.09 -4.01 -12.17
N GLU A 8 -25.39 -4.80 -11.12
CA GLU A 8 -24.39 -5.15 -10.10
C GLU A 8 -23.21 -5.91 -10.70
N LYS A 9 -23.46 -6.84 -11.61
CA LYS A 9 -22.40 -7.54 -12.34
C LYS A 9 -21.55 -6.56 -13.16
N ARG A 10 -22.16 -5.63 -13.90
CA ARG A 10 -21.43 -4.59 -14.66
C ARG A 10 -20.52 -3.76 -13.74
N ILE A 11 -21.01 -3.38 -12.58
CA ILE A 11 -20.25 -2.62 -11.57
C ILE A 11 -19.06 -3.42 -11.02
N LEU A 12 -19.25 -4.72 -10.74
CA LEU A 12 -18.17 -5.60 -10.27
C LEU A 12 -17.11 -5.83 -11.35
N LEU A 13 -17.52 -5.88 -12.62
CA LEU A 13 -16.65 -6.02 -13.79
C LEU A 13 -15.86 -4.75 -14.14
N GLN A 14 -16.00 -3.66 -13.38
CA GLN A 14 -15.14 -2.48 -13.50
C GLN A 14 -13.99 -2.49 -12.49
N THR A 15 -13.89 -3.51 -11.63
CA THR A 15 -12.81 -3.61 -10.65
C THR A 15 -11.46 -3.76 -11.37
N PRO A 16 -10.49 -2.85 -11.18
CA PRO A 16 -9.18 -2.96 -11.82
C PRO A 16 -8.49 -4.28 -11.45
N ILE A 17 -7.96 -4.99 -12.45
CA ILE A 17 -7.26 -6.25 -12.26
C ILE A 17 -6.08 -6.10 -11.29
N GLU A 18 -5.41 -4.95 -11.27
CA GLU A 18 -4.31 -4.67 -10.36
C GLU A 18 -4.73 -4.71 -8.88
N LEU A 19 -5.96 -4.26 -8.57
CA LEU A 19 -6.49 -4.36 -7.20
C LEU A 19 -6.76 -5.82 -6.82
N ILE A 20 -7.22 -6.63 -7.76
CA ILE A 20 -7.45 -8.06 -7.56
C ILE A 20 -6.12 -8.75 -7.29
N LEU A 21 -5.11 -8.54 -8.13
CA LEU A 21 -3.76 -9.07 -7.94
C LEU A 21 -3.19 -8.68 -6.57
N SER A 22 -3.33 -7.41 -6.18
CA SER A 22 -2.87 -6.92 -4.87
C SER A 22 -3.60 -7.58 -3.70
N HIS A 23 -4.91 -7.85 -3.85
CA HIS A 23 -5.69 -8.55 -2.82
C HIS A 23 -5.16 -9.97 -2.59
N PHE A 24 -4.75 -10.66 -3.66
CA PHE A 24 -4.12 -11.99 -3.58
C PHE A 24 -2.64 -11.96 -3.17
N GLY A 25 -2.09 -10.80 -2.80
CA GLY A 25 -0.67 -10.66 -2.45
C GLY A 25 0.27 -10.93 -3.62
N LYS A 26 -0.22 -10.82 -4.86
CA LYS A 26 0.61 -10.96 -6.07
C LYS A 26 1.25 -9.62 -6.36
N ALA A 27 2.59 -9.61 -6.35
CA ALA A 27 3.40 -8.40 -6.38
C ALA A 27 3.15 -7.60 -7.67
N THR A 28 2.47 -6.45 -7.56
CA THR A 28 2.30 -5.49 -8.65
C THR A 28 3.52 -4.58 -8.83
N GLU A 29 4.51 -4.68 -7.95
CA GLU A 29 5.73 -3.86 -7.92
C GLU A 29 6.79 -4.35 -8.91
N HIS A 30 6.80 -5.65 -9.27
CA HIS A 30 7.71 -6.20 -10.27
C HIS A 30 7.12 -6.06 -11.68
N ARG A 31 6.95 -4.80 -12.11
CA ARG A 31 6.37 -4.47 -13.41
C ARG A 31 7.29 -3.66 -14.31
N ARG A 32 7.18 -3.90 -15.61
CA ARG A 32 7.71 -3.02 -16.66
C ARG A 32 6.53 -2.52 -17.50
N GLY A 33 6.04 -1.33 -17.17
CA GLY A 33 4.79 -0.81 -17.74
C GLY A 33 3.60 -1.66 -17.33
N ASN A 34 2.93 -2.25 -18.31
CA ASN A 34 1.76 -3.12 -18.13
C ASN A 34 2.12 -4.61 -18.00
N MET A 35 3.42 -4.94 -17.94
CA MET A 35 3.90 -6.31 -17.79
C MET A 35 4.27 -6.59 -16.33
N PHE A 36 3.75 -7.68 -15.77
CA PHE A 36 3.91 -8.13 -14.39
C PHE A 36 4.49 -9.55 -14.36
N TYR A 37 4.95 -9.98 -13.20
CA TYR A 37 5.19 -11.41 -12.98
C TYR A 37 3.86 -12.16 -12.99
N SER A 38 3.84 -13.33 -13.63
CA SER A 38 2.67 -14.19 -13.65
C SER A 38 2.24 -14.53 -12.23
N PRO A 39 0.96 -14.32 -11.87
CA PRO A 39 0.48 -14.65 -10.54
C PRO A 39 0.32 -16.17 -10.35
N PHE A 40 0.47 -16.96 -11.41
CA PHE A 40 0.22 -18.40 -11.42
C PHE A 40 1.46 -19.26 -11.28
N ARG A 41 2.66 -18.67 -11.36
CA ARG A 41 3.94 -19.38 -11.29
C ARG A 41 5.04 -18.45 -10.79
N ASP A 42 6.14 -19.04 -10.35
CA ASP A 42 7.36 -18.28 -10.07
C ASP A 42 8.12 -18.05 -11.37
N GLU A 43 8.50 -16.80 -11.63
CA GLU A 43 9.29 -16.43 -12.81
C GLU A 43 10.25 -15.28 -12.50
N CYS A 44 11.32 -15.21 -13.29
CA CYS A 44 12.35 -14.17 -13.17
C CYS A 44 12.21 -13.05 -14.22
N THR A 45 11.26 -13.17 -15.14
CA THR A 45 11.02 -12.20 -16.22
C THR A 45 9.53 -11.96 -16.36
N PRO A 46 9.06 -10.70 -16.35
CA PRO A 46 7.63 -10.39 -16.45
C PRO A 46 7.06 -10.86 -17.79
N SER A 47 5.97 -11.62 -17.71
CA SER A 47 5.26 -12.16 -18.88
C SER A 47 3.74 -12.07 -18.77
N PHE A 48 3.23 -11.47 -17.70
CA PHE A 48 1.80 -11.27 -17.49
C PHE A 48 1.39 -9.83 -17.81
N HIS A 49 0.68 -9.63 -18.91
CA HIS A 49 0.26 -8.32 -19.36
C HIS A 49 -1.15 -7.98 -18.86
N VAL A 50 -1.30 -6.83 -18.22
CA VAL A 50 -2.61 -6.25 -17.85
C VAL A 50 -2.91 -5.06 -18.75
N ASN A 51 -4.05 -5.07 -19.41
CA ASN A 51 -4.52 -3.94 -20.20
C ASN A 51 -5.57 -3.15 -19.42
N PRO A 52 -5.24 -1.95 -18.90
CA PRO A 52 -6.17 -1.16 -18.10
C PRO A 52 -7.30 -0.53 -18.94
N ASN A 53 -7.14 -0.40 -20.27
CA ASN A 53 -8.12 0.25 -21.13
C ASN A 53 -9.40 -0.58 -21.29
N ASN A 54 -9.25 -1.90 -21.35
CA ASN A 54 -10.36 -2.86 -21.50
C ASN A 54 -10.48 -3.82 -20.30
N ASN A 55 -9.63 -3.64 -19.28
CA ASN A 55 -9.58 -4.42 -18.06
C ASN A 55 -9.47 -5.93 -18.31
N THR A 56 -8.56 -6.31 -19.20
CA THR A 56 -8.24 -7.70 -19.54
C THR A 56 -6.79 -8.03 -19.18
N TRP A 57 -6.49 -9.32 -19.09
CA TRP A 57 -5.14 -9.81 -18.88
C TRP A 57 -4.75 -10.87 -19.90
N TYR A 58 -3.45 -11.04 -20.10
CA TYR A 58 -2.88 -12.10 -20.92
C TYR A 58 -1.53 -12.54 -20.33
N ASP A 59 -1.36 -13.84 -20.16
CA ASP A 59 -0.13 -14.47 -19.68
C ASP A 59 0.62 -15.09 -20.87
N PHE A 60 1.73 -14.47 -21.27
CA PHE A 60 2.55 -14.95 -22.38
C PHE A 60 3.24 -16.29 -22.11
N GLY A 61 3.41 -16.68 -20.83
CA GLY A 61 4.03 -17.96 -20.50
C GLY A 61 3.08 -19.15 -20.57
N THR A 62 1.77 -18.96 -20.39
CA THR A 62 0.77 -20.03 -20.58
C THR A 62 -0.06 -19.89 -21.85
N GLY A 63 -0.05 -18.71 -22.49
CA GLY A 63 -0.88 -18.41 -23.64
C GLY A 63 -2.35 -18.16 -23.29
N GLU A 64 -2.67 -17.97 -22.02
CA GLU A 64 -4.03 -17.77 -21.55
C GLU A 64 -4.30 -16.30 -21.24
N GLY A 65 -5.55 -15.89 -21.37
CA GLY A 65 -5.99 -14.54 -21.02
C GLY A 65 -7.48 -14.50 -20.78
N GLY A 66 -7.96 -13.34 -20.33
CA GLY A 66 -9.37 -13.16 -20.07
C GLY A 66 -9.70 -11.85 -19.39
N GLY A 67 -10.93 -11.74 -18.93
CA GLY A 67 -11.39 -10.63 -18.11
C GLY A 67 -11.23 -10.90 -16.61
N ILE A 68 -11.90 -10.06 -15.82
CA ILE A 68 -11.90 -10.15 -14.35
C ILE A 68 -12.40 -11.51 -13.85
N ILE A 69 -13.47 -12.05 -14.42
CA ILE A 69 -14.00 -13.32 -13.90
C ILE A 69 -13.00 -14.45 -14.12
N ASP A 70 -12.36 -14.45 -15.29
CA ASP A 70 -11.38 -15.48 -15.63
C ASP A 70 -10.16 -15.38 -14.71
N ILE A 71 -9.71 -14.17 -14.35
CA ILE A 71 -8.60 -14.02 -13.40
C ILE A 71 -8.98 -14.46 -11.99
N VAL A 72 -10.16 -14.07 -11.50
CA VAL A 72 -10.61 -14.39 -10.13
C VAL A 72 -10.83 -15.89 -9.98
N THR A 73 -11.53 -16.51 -10.92
CA THR A 73 -11.77 -17.96 -10.89
C THR A 73 -10.47 -18.75 -10.90
N ARG A 74 -9.48 -18.29 -11.67
CA ARG A 74 -8.16 -18.92 -11.73
C ARG A 74 -7.33 -18.72 -10.46
N LEU A 75 -7.33 -17.52 -9.88
CA LEU A 75 -6.57 -17.23 -8.64
C LEU A 75 -7.19 -17.89 -7.41
N ALA A 76 -8.52 -17.92 -7.33
CA ALA A 76 -9.25 -18.46 -6.18
C ALA A 76 -9.67 -19.93 -6.33
N GLY A 77 -9.53 -20.53 -7.52
CA GLY A 77 -10.02 -21.88 -7.80
C GLY A 77 -11.53 -22.03 -7.61
N CYS A 78 -12.31 -21.00 -7.99
CA CYS A 78 -13.75 -20.93 -7.70
C CYS A 78 -14.63 -20.89 -8.97
N SER A 79 -15.92 -21.14 -8.81
CA SER A 79 -16.91 -21.01 -9.89
C SER A 79 -17.17 -19.54 -10.26
N ARG A 80 -17.72 -19.32 -11.46
CA ARG A 80 -18.12 -17.97 -11.92
C ARG A 80 -19.07 -17.25 -10.96
N SER A 81 -19.99 -17.97 -10.30
CA SER A 81 -20.89 -17.35 -9.31
C SER A 81 -20.11 -16.89 -8.09
N GLN A 82 -19.23 -17.75 -7.56
CA GLN A 82 -18.38 -17.43 -6.41
C GLN A 82 -17.39 -16.30 -6.72
N ALA A 83 -16.97 -16.13 -7.98
CA ALA A 83 -16.15 -15.00 -8.38
C ALA A 83 -16.88 -13.66 -8.22
N TYR A 84 -18.19 -13.59 -8.50
CA TYR A 84 -18.97 -12.38 -8.21
C TYR A 84 -19.13 -12.14 -6.72
N ASP A 85 -19.36 -13.18 -5.92
CA ASP A 85 -19.42 -13.08 -4.45
C ASP A 85 -18.10 -12.54 -3.89
N PHE A 86 -16.98 -13.06 -4.39
CA PHE A 86 -15.63 -12.62 -4.03
C PHE A 86 -15.40 -11.15 -4.40
N LEU A 87 -15.73 -10.74 -5.63
CA LEU A 87 -15.61 -9.34 -6.05
C LEU A 87 -16.50 -8.42 -5.21
N ALA A 88 -17.71 -8.86 -4.85
CA ALA A 88 -18.60 -8.09 -4.00
C ALA A 88 -18.06 -7.94 -2.57
N SER A 89 -17.48 -9.01 -2.00
CA SER A 89 -16.81 -8.96 -0.70
C SER A 89 -15.59 -8.05 -0.72
N MET A 90 -14.72 -8.26 -1.71
CA MET A 90 -13.52 -7.44 -1.95
C MET A 90 -13.90 -5.97 -2.11
N ARG A 91 -14.94 -5.67 -2.90
CA ARG A 91 -15.43 -4.29 -3.09
C ARG A 91 -16.03 -3.73 -1.81
N LYS A 92 -16.72 -4.51 -0.97
CA LYS A 92 -17.17 -4.04 0.35
C LYS A 92 -15.98 -3.68 1.24
N ASP A 93 -14.91 -4.46 1.20
CA ASP A 93 -13.67 -4.14 1.92
C ASP A 93 -13.03 -2.86 1.37
N PHE A 94 -12.89 -2.74 0.05
CA PHE A 94 -12.34 -1.53 -0.59
C PHE A 94 -13.23 -0.31 -0.43
N VAL A 95 -14.56 -0.42 -0.52
CA VAL A 95 -15.52 0.68 -0.34
C VAL A 95 -15.62 1.08 1.13
N ALA A 96 -15.51 0.14 2.05
CA ALA A 96 -15.34 0.44 3.47
C ALA A 96 -14.00 1.09 3.78
N LEU A 97 -13.00 1.00 2.90
CA LEU A 97 -11.71 1.69 3.00
C LEU A 97 -11.68 3.02 2.21
N SER A 98 -12.38 3.09 1.07
CA SER A 98 -12.38 4.20 0.11
C SER A 98 -13.49 5.22 0.32
N LYS A 99 -14.61 4.87 0.98
CA LYS A 99 -15.55 5.88 1.52
C LYS A 99 -14.90 6.80 2.56
N TYR A 100 -13.73 6.40 3.10
CA TYR A 100 -12.88 7.21 3.97
C TYR A 100 -11.65 7.80 3.28
N SER A 101 -11.64 7.80 1.95
CA SER A 101 -10.77 8.62 1.12
C SER A 101 -11.68 9.35 0.15
N HIS A 102 -12.26 10.46 0.61
CA HIS A 102 -12.93 11.38 -0.30
C HIS A 102 -11.94 11.87 -1.37
N PRO A 103 -12.39 12.05 -2.63
CA PRO A 103 -11.67 12.89 -3.58
C PRO A 103 -11.56 14.30 -2.97
N LYS A 104 -10.45 14.97 -3.30
CA LYS A 104 -10.06 16.32 -2.86
C LYS A 104 -11.26 17.29 -2.75
N GLU A 105 -11.89 17.37 -1.59
CA GLU A 105 -12.65 18.55 -1.18
C GLU A 105 -11.90 19.24 -0.05
N LYS A 106 -11.48 20.47 -0.34
CA LYS A 106 -11.00 21.41 0.66
C LYS A 106 -12.16 21.71 1.60
N GLY A 107 -12.09 21.24 2.84
CA GLY A 107 -12.93 21.76 3.93
C GLY A 107 -13.86 20.75 4.61
N LYS A 108 -13.28 19.85 5.40
CA LYS A 108 -13.67 19.47 6.79
C LYS A 108 -12.87 18.23 7.16
N ALA A 109 -12.02 18.34 8.18
CA ALA A 109 -11.21 17.22 8.64
C ALA A 109 -12.14 16.08 9.10
N SER A 110 -12.11 14.93 8.42
CA SER A 110 -12.55 13.68 9.02
C SER A 110 -11.75 13.51 10.31
N ARG A 111 -12.39 13.67 11.47
CA ARG A 111 -11.70 13.62 12.77
C ARG A 111 -11.24 12.19 13.01
N ILE A 112 -9.94 11.98 12.83
CA ILE A 112 -9.26 10.74 13.19
C ILE A 112 -8.91 10.88 14.65
N ASP A 113 -9.46 10.01 15.50
CA ASP A 113 -9.18 9.99 16.92
C ASP A 113 -8.15 8.91 17.21
N ILE A 114 -7.02 9.31 17.78
CA ILE A 114 -5.99 8.35 18.21
C ILE A 114 -6.46 7.71 19.52
N ILE A 115 -6.69 6.41 19.48
CA ILE A 115 -7.10 5.61 20.65
C ILE A 115 -5.86 5.25 21.47
N SER A 116 -4.81 4.79 20.79
CA SER A 116 -3.51 4.55 21.42
C SER A 116 -2.39 4.55 20.39
N SER A 117 -1.18 4.81 20.86
CA SER A 117 0.06 4.65 20.12
C SER A 117 1.05 3.92 21.01
N ARG A 118 1.70 2.87 20.51
CA ARG A 118 2.68 2.10 21.28
C ARG A 118 3.97 1.88 20.51
N SER A 119 5.07 1.87 21.24
CA SER A 119 6.35 1.31 20.78
C SER A 119 6.27 -0.21 20.79
N GLY A 120 6.97 -0.86 19.87
CA GLY A 120 6.93 -2.31 19.68
C GLY A 120 5.74 -2.73 18.82
N PHE A 121 6.01 -3.08 17.55
CA PHE A 121 4.96 -3.52 16.64
C PHE A 121 4.54 -4.96 16.98
N ARG A 122 3.24 -5.19 17.10
CA ARG A 122 2.67 -6.53 17.34
C ARG A 122 1.80 -7.00 16.18
N ASN A 123 1.25 -6.06 15.42
CA ASN A 123 0.41 -6.37 14.28
C ASN A 123 1.27 -6.91 13.13
N ARG A 124 1.23 -8.23 12.92
CA ARG A 124 2.01 -8.92 11.88
C ARG A 124 1.73 -8.37 10.47
N SER A 125 0.53 -7.87 10.20
CA SER A 125 0.20 -7.27 8.90
C SER A 125 0.90 -5.94 8.66
N LEU A 126 1.14 -5.15 9.71
CA LEU A 126 1.92 -3.89 9.60
C LEU A 126 3.41 -4.18 9.46
N ILE A 127 3.92 -5.18 10.18
CA ILE A 127 5.31 -5.64 10.09
C ILE A 127 5.59 -6.16 8.68
N SER A 128 4.76 -7.10 8.19
CA SER A 128 4.92 -7.68 6.84
C SER A 128 4.87 -6.59 5.77
N TYR A 129 3.96 -5.62 5.91
CA TYR A 129 3.88 -4.47 5.00
C TYR A 129 5.15 -3.60 5.04
N ALA A 130 5.77 -3.39 6.21
CA ALA A 130 7.04 -2.66 6.29
C ALA A 130 8.19 -3.44 5.66
N GLU A 131 8.27 -4.75 5.90
CA GLU A 131 9.27 -5.66 5.33
C GLU A 131 9.16 -5.74 3.80
N GLU A 132 7.95 -5.82 3.26
CA GLU A 132 7.66 -5.72 1.81
C GLU A 132 8.20 -4.41 1.22
N ARG A 133 8.18 -3.32 2.01
CA ARG A 133 8.70 -2.00 1.62
C ARG A 133 10.20 -1.84 1.90
N GLY A 134 10.89 -2.92 2.26
CA GLY A 134 12.33 -2.95 2.54
C GLY A 134 12.72 -2.31 3.87
N ILE A 135 11.77 -2.10 4.79
CA ILE A 135 12.02 -1.50 6.11
C ILE A 135 12.07 -2.60 7.16
N SER A 136 13.20 -2.71 7.85
CA SER A 136 13.34 -3.67 8.96
C SER A 136 12.46 -3.28 10.15
N LEU A 137 12.05 -4.28 10.94
CA LEU A 137 11.33 -4.05 12.19
C LEU A 137 12.09 -3.10 13.13
N GLU A 138 13.42 -3.26 13.23
CA GLU A 138 14.31 -2.36 13.99
C GLU A 138 14.17 -0.89 13.56
N THR A 139 14.22 -0.63 12.24
CA THR A 139 14.08 0.72 11.69
C THR A 139 12.68 1.26 11.95
N LEU A 140 11.67 0.42 11.74
CA LEU A 140 10.28 0.78 11.96
C LEU A 140 10.04 1.18 13.43
N GLU A 141 10.56 0.41 14.38
CA GLU A 141 10.43 0.68 15.82
C GLU A 141 11.24 1.89 16.29
N SER A 142 12.31 2.24 15.58
CA SER A 142 13.14 3.41 15.89
C SER A 142 12.46 4.74 15.57
N PHE A 143 11.58 4.75 14.55
CA PHE A 143 11.02 5.99 14.01
C PHE A 143 9.49 6.07 14.01
N CYS A 144 8.82 4.92 14.14
CA CYS A 144 7.37 4.83 14.05
C CYS A 144 6.77 4.13 15.27
N THR A 145 5.47 4.30 15.45
CA THR A 145 4.68 3.59 16.46
C THR A 145 3.55 2.81 15.80
N GLU A 146 3.09 1.76 16.47
CA GLU A 146 1.84 1.13 16.10
C GLU A 146 0.69 1.96 16.67
N VAL A 147 -0.15 2.49 15.79
CA VAL A 147 -1.26 3.40 16.15
C VAL A 147 -2.59 2.69 15.95
N ILE A 148 -3.40 2.69 17.01
CA ILE A 148 -4.81 2.33 16.98
C ILE A 148 -5.62 3.61 16.92
N TYR A 149 -6.52 3.72 15.95
CA TYR A 149 -7.35 4.91 15.77
C TYR A 149 -8.79 4.55 15.40
N SER A 150 -9.70 5.47 15.68
CA SER A 150 -11.06 5.46 15.14
C SER A 150 -11.23 6.61 14.14
N ILE A 151 -12.24 6.49 13.30
CA ILE A 151 -12.62 7.52 12.36
C ILE A 151 -14.04 7.96 12.74
N ASP A 152 -14.23 9.26 12.96
CA ASP A 152 -15.55 9.83 13.21
C ASP A 152 -16.51 9.46 12.05
N GLY A 153 -17.72 9.02 12.40
CA GLY A 153 -18.68 8.42 11.47
C GLY A 153 -18.60 6.90 11.31
N ILE A 154 -17.57 6.22 11.84
CA ILE A 154 -17.48 4.75 11.88
C ILE A 154 -17.64 4.25 13.31
N ARG A 155 -18.89 4.07 13.74
CA ARG A 155 -19.17 3.64 15.12
C ARG A 155 -18.64 2.22 15.37
N GLY A 156 -17.93 2.06 16.49
CA GLY A 156 -17.51 0.76 17.02
C GLY A 156 -16.35 0.08 16.29
N ARG A 157 -15.70 0.73 15.31
CA ARG A 157 -14.58 0.13 14.55
C ARG A 157 -13.26 0.81 14.89
N GLN A 158 -12.25 -0.02 15.16
CA GLN A 158 -10.87 0.39 15.36
C GLN A 158 -10.02 -0.01 14.16
N PHE A 159 -9.01 0.80 13.86
CA PHE A 159 -8.07 0.59 12.77
C PHE A 159 -6.64 0.63 13.30
N TYR A 160 -5.73 0.01 12.56
CA TYR A 160 -4.31 -0.07 12.91
C TYR A 160 -3.47 0.48 11.76
N ALA A 161 -2.45 1.25 12.09
CA ALA A 161 -1.50 1.80 11.13
C ALA A 161 -0.11 1.94 11.75
N ILE A 162 0.90 1.97 10.89
CA ILE A 162 2.20 2.58 11.17
C ILE A 162 1.96 4.08 11.30
N GLY A 163 2.25 4.63 12.47
CA GLY A 163 2.20 6.05 12.75
C GLY A 163 3.60 6.66 12.73
N PHE A 164 3.80 7.64 11.87
CA PHE A 164 4.98 8.50 11.87
C PHE A 164 4.61 9.87 12.42
N ARG A 165 5.27 10.30 13.49
CA ARG A 165 4.87 11.49 14.25
C ARG A 165 5.26 12.77 13.53
N ASN A 166 4.43 13.81 13.62
CA ASN A 166 4.74 15.15 13.14
C ASN A 166 4.94 16.14 14.30
N ASP A 167 5.40 17.34 13.98
CA ASP A 167 5.87 18.35 14.94
C ASP A 167 4.71 18.92 15.78
N SER A 168 3.51 19.00 15.20
CA SER A 168 2.24 19.28 15.91
C SER A 168 1.75 18.13 16.80
N GLY A 169 2.49 17.02 16.90
CA GLY A 169 2.14 15.87 17.73
C GLY A 169 1.06 14.94 17.17
N GLY A 170 0.66 15.14 15.92
CA GLY A 170 -0.17 14.21 15.15
C GLY A 170 0.65 13.13 14.44
N TYR A 171 -0.01 12.41 13.54
CA TYR A 171 0.57 11.29 12.81
C TYR A 171 0.28 11.35 11.31
N VAL A 172 1.27 10.96 10.52
CA VAL A 172 1.06 10.32 9.22
C VAL A 172 0.78 8.84 9.47
N LEU A 173 -0.38 8.36 9.03
CA LEU A 173 -0.87 7.00 9.23
C LEU A 173 -0.78 6.19 7.94
N ARG A 174 -0.07 5.06 7.98
CA ARG A 174 0.04 4.11 6.88
C ARG A 174 -0.30 2.69 7.25
N SER A 175 -1.02 2.03 6.36
CA SER A 175 -1.07 0.58 6.25
C SER A 175 -1.08 0.22 4.78
N ARG A 176 -1.08 -1.08 4.46
CA ARG A 176 -1.20 -1.57 3.08
C ARG A 176 -2.39 -0.97 2.32
N PHE A 177 -3.44 -0.56 3.03
CA PHE A 177 -4.68 -0.04 2.44
C PHE A 177 -4.99 1.41 2.83
N THR A 178 -4.16 2.06 3.64
CA THR A 178 -4.48 3.40 4.17
C THR A 178 -3.32 4.37 4.01
N LYS A 179 -3.64 5.58 3.52
CA LYS A 179 -2.84 6.80 3.61
C LYS A 179 -3.69 7.89 4.24
N LYS A 180 -3.41 8.27 5.48
CA LYS A 180 -4.12 9.34 6.20
C LYS A 180 -3.16 10.16 7.04
N CYS A 181 -3.58 11.35 7.45
CA CYS A 181 -2.86 12.17 8.41
C CYS A 181 -3.85 12.72 9.44
N THR A 182 -3.47 12.80 10.71
CA THR A 182 -4.31 13.43 11.75
C THR A 182 -4.15 14.94 11.77
N SER A 183 -2.99 15.44 11.33
CA SER A 183 -2.70 16.86 11.12
C SER A 183 -1.76 17.00 9.92
N ASN A 184 -1.83 18.16 9.25
CA ASN A 184 -1.05 18.44 8.04
C ASN A 184 0.16 19.30 8.41
N ASP A 185 1.12 18.71 9.11
CA ASP A 185 2.33 19.37 9.60
C ASP A 185 3.60 18.59 9.22
N LEU A 186 4.75 19.26 9.28
CA LEU A 186 6.07 18.70 9.03
C LEU A 186 6.49 17.72 10.13
N SER A 187 7.40 16.81 9.78
CA SER A 187 8.07 15.93 10.72
C SER A 187 9.56 16.24 10.70
N THR A 188 10.07 16.85 11.76
CA THR A 188 11.48 17.19 11.90
C THR A 188 12.15 16.23 12.86
N LEU A 189 13.18 15.53 12.39
CA LEU A 189 14.00 14.65 13.22
C LEU A 189 15.41 15.21 13.34
N LYS A 190 15.88 15.38 14.58
CA LYS A 190 17.25 15.76 14.86
C LYS A 190 18.12 14.51 14.84
N CYS A 191 18.52 14.09 13.63
CA CYS A 191 19.34 12.89 13.42
C CYS A 191 20.85 13.18 13.32
N ILE A 192 21.26 14.45 13.28
CA ILE A 192 22.67 14.86 13.16
C ILE A 192 23.15 15.44 14.50
N PRO A 193 24.33 15.07 15.01
CA PRO A 193 24.93 15.68 16.20
C PRO A 193 25.01 17.20 16.09
N GLU A 194 24.91 17.90 17.23
CA GLU A 194 24.76 19.37 17.28
C GLU A 194 25.84 20.18 16.56
N ASN A 195 27.00 19.57 16.28
CA ASN A 195 28.17 20.22 15.72
C ASN A 195 28.19 20.33 14.18
N ASP A 196 27.21 19.76 13.46
CA ASP A 196 27.16 19.89 12.00
C ASP A 196 25.75 20.21 11.49
N ARG A 197 25.35 21.48 11.70
CA ARG A 197 24.06 22.03 11.23
C ARG A 197 24.12 22.57 9.80
N SER A 198 25.15 22.25 9.04
CA SER A 198 25.38 22.82 7.71
C SER A 198 24.53 22.16 6.61
N SER A 199 23.92 21.01 6.88
CA SER A 199 23.18 20.22 5.90
C SER A 199 21.79 19.80 6.40
N VAL A 200 20.84 19.72 5.46
CA VAL A 200 19.47 19.22 5.69
C VAL A 200 19.13 18.20 4.62
N ALA A 201 18.50 17.10 5.02
CA ALA A 201 17.92 16.12 4.10
C ALA A 201 16.39 16.26 4.12
N VAL A 202 15.80 16.40 2.94
CA VAL A 202 14.35 16.58 2.76
C VAL A 202 13.79 15.40 1.97
N PHE A 203 12.68 14.84 2.44
CA PHE A 203 12.03 13.67 1.86
C PHE A 203 10.58 14.00 1.49
N GLU A 204 10.09 13.47 0.37
CA GLU A 204 8.69 13.62 -0.03
C GLU A 204 7.77 12.79 0.88
N GLY A 205 8.21 11.59 1.26
CA GLY A 205 7.48 10.70 2.15
C GLY A 205 8.33 10.13 3.28
N PHE A 206 7.66 9.77 4.39
CA PHE A 206 8.38 9.17 5.52
C PHE A 206 8.99 7.80 5.18
N PHE A 207 8.45 7.02 4.23
CA PHE A 207 9.10 5.78 3.78
C PHE A 207 10.44 6.05 3.08
N ASP A 208 10.55 7.17 2.35
CA ASP A 208 11.81 7.59 1.74
C ASP A 208 12.82 7.92 2.85
N PHE A 209 12.36 8.64 3.89
CA PHE A 209 13.16 8.87 5.10
C PHE A 209 13.58 7.56 5.81
N LEU A 210 12.67 6.60 5.99
CA LEU A 210 12.96 5.31 6.64
C LEU A 210 13.96 4.45 5.86
N SER A 211 14.17 4.74 4.57
CA SER A 211 15.20 4.07 3.77
C SER A 211 16.60 4.61 4.01
N LEU A 212 16.76 5.77 4.68
CA LEU A 212 18.07 6.38 4.93
C LEU A 212 19.04 5.49 5.72
N PRO A 213 18.66 4.83 6.84
CA PRO A 213 19.57 3.97 7.57
C PRO A 213 20.11 2.82 6.70
N LEU A 214 19.28 2.32 5.78
CA LEU A 214 19.69 1.31 4.80
C LEU A 214 20.71 1.89 3.81
N ILE A 215 20.45 3.08 3.27
CA ILE A 215 21.36 3.78 2.35
C ILE A 215 22.70 4.08 3.02
N ASN A 216 22.71 4.57 4.26
CA ASN A 216 23.94 4.82 5.01
C ASN A 216 24.72 3.52 5.25
N ARG A 217 24.07 2.42 5.66
CA ARG A 217 24.74 1.12 5.77
C ARG A 217 25.38 0.68 4.45
N VAL A 218 24.73 0.91 3.30
CA VAL A 218 25.28 0.50 1.99
C VAL A 218 26.41 1.44 1.51
N MET A 219 26.22 2.75 1.64
CA MET A 219 27.15 3.77 1.13
C MET A 219 28.43 3.87 1.95
N TYR A 220 28.37 3.67 3.28
CA TYR A 220 29.56 3.69 4.14
C TYR A 220 30.24 2.32 4.28
N SER A 221 29.67 1.25 3.69
CA SER A 221 30.29 -0.09 3.65
C SER A 221 30.99 -0.41 2.33
N ARG A 222 31.00 0.50 1.34
CA ARG A 222 31.77 0.36 0.09
C ARG A 222 32.64 1.60 -0.13
N PRO A 223 33.91 1.44 -0.58
CA PRO A 223 34.79 2.57 -0.85
C PRO A 223 34.16 3.48 -1.92
N GLN A 224 34.12 4.77 -1.58
CA GLN A 224 33.36 5.82 -2.25
C GLN A 224 33.86 6.09 -3.67
N PHE A 225 33.02 5.84 -4.69
CA PHE A 225 32.96 6.66 -5.91
C PHE A 225 31.57 6.55 -6.53
N ALA A 226 30.76 7.60 -6.42
CA ALA A 226 29.62 7.78 -7.31
C ALA A 226 29.32 9.27 -7.46
N HIS A 227 29.83 9.85 -8.54
CA HIS A 227 29.27 11.07 -9.12
C HIS A 227 27.98 10.73 -9.85
N VAL A 228 26.95 11.57 -9.70
CA VAL A 228 25.79 11.53 -10.59
C VAL A 228 25.62 12.92 -11.21
N LEU A 229 25.88 12.98 -12.51
CA LEU A 229 25.61 14.11 -13.39
C LEU A 229 24.13 14.07 -13.79
N TRP A 230 23.44 15.19 -13.65
CA TRP A 230 22.07 15.35 -14.13
C TRP A 230 22.04 15.66 -15.63
N LYS A 231 21.11 15.03 -16.35
CA LYS A 231 20.38 15.63 -17.46
C LYS A 231 18.89 15.47 -17.19
#